data_AF-F5VZ22-F1
#
_entry.id   AF-F5VZ22-F1
#
_cell.length_a   1.000
_cell.length_b   1.000
_cell.length_c   1.000
_cell.angle_alpha   90.00
_cell.angle_beta   90.00
_cell.angle_gamma   90.00
#
_symmetry.space_group_name_H-M   'P 1'
#
loop_
_entity.id
_entity.type
_entity.pdbx_description
1 polymer ?
#
loop_
_entity_poly.entity_id
_entity_poly.type
_entity_poly.pdbx_seq_one_letter_code
_entity_poly.pdbx_strand_id
1 'polypeptide(L)' 'MEVKAVFFDIDGTLVNDRKSVLKSTKEAIKIVKEQGVLVGVATGRGPFLLRI' A
#
# COMPACT_ATOMS: atom_id res chain seq x y z
N MET A 1 6.34 11.00 -18.71
CA MET A 1 5.96 9.61 -18.40
C MET A 1 5.01 9.67 -17.22
N GLU A 2 3.81 9.13 -17.34
CA GLU A 2 2.78 9.19 -16.29
C GLU A 2 2.76 7.88 -15.50
N VAL A 3 2.71 7.96 -14.17
CA VAL A 3 2.65 6.78 -13.31
C VAL A 3 1.22 6.24 -13.31
N LYS A 4 1.05 4.99 -13.76
CA LYS A 4 -0.28 4.34 -13.84
C LYS A 4 -0.57 3.38 -12.69
N ALA A 5 0.47 2.92 -11.99
CA ALA A 5 0.33 2.01 -10.87
C ALA A 5 1.49 2.15 -9.87
N VAL A 6 1.20 1.89 -8.59
CA VAL A 6 2.16 1.82 -7.49
C VAL A 6 1.90 0.55 -6.70
N PHE A 7 2.96 -0.20 -6.40
CA PHE A 7 2.89 -1.42 -5.59
C PHE A 7 3.77 -1.28 -4.36
N PHE A 8 3.19 -1.57 -3.19
CA PHE A 8 3.90 -1.50 -1.91
C PHE A 8 4.21 -2.90 -1.39
N ASP A 9 5.43 -3.11 -0.89
CA ASP A 9 5.67 -4.24 0.01
C ASP A 9 4.97 -3.98 1.36
N ILE A 10 4.67 -5.05 2.08
CA ILE A 10 3.99 -4.99 3.38
C ILE A 10 5.01 -4.77 4.48
N ASP A 11 5.88 -5.76 4.69
CA ASP A 11 6.71 -5.83 5.88
C ASP A 11 7.86 -4.84 5.79
N GLY A 12 7.97 -3.95 6.76
CA GLY A 12 9.00 -2.91 6.76
C GLY A 12 8.78 -1.79 5.74
N THR A 13 7.67 -1.81 4.97
CA THR A 13 7.31 -0.75 4.01
C THR A 13 5.94 -0.16 4.31
N LEU A 14 4.84 -0.92 4.14
CA LEU A 14 3.48 -0.42 4.37
C LEU A 14 3.04 -0.50 5.83
N VAL A 15 3.49 -1.53 6.55
CA VAL A 15 3.19 -1.72 7.98
C VAL A 15 4.44 -1.50 8.83
N ASN A 16 4.30 -0.69 9.88
CA ASN A 16 5.35 -0.55 10.89
C ASN A 16 5.44 -1.81 11.77
N ASP A 17 6.40 -1.87 12.69
CA ASP A 17 6.62 -3.01 13.60
C ASP A 17 5.38 -3.39 14.44
N ARG A 18 4.43 -2.46 14.59
CA ARG A 18 3.14 -2.68 15.26
C ARG A 18 2.04 -3.19 14.32
N LYS A 19 2.41 -3.62 13.11
CA LYS A 19 1.50 -4.05 12.04
C LYS A 19 0.45 -3.00 11.68
N SER A 20 0.79 -1.71 11.83
CA SER A 20 -0.13 -0.60 11.60
C SER A 20 0.38 0.29 10.46
N VAL A 21 -0.56 0.76 9.64
CA VAL A 21 -0.29 1.73 8.57
C VAL A 21 -0.45 3.14 9.16
N LEU A 22 0.54 4.01 8.94
CA LEU A 22 0.48 5.41 9.38
C LEU A 22 -0.71 6.13 8.73
N LYS A 23 -1.31 7.08 9.45
CA LYS A 23 -2.43 7.89 8.94
C LYS A 23 -2.05 8.64 7.67
N SER A 24 -0.85 9.22 7.65
CA SER A 24 -0.28 9.90 6.47
C SER A 24 -0.14 8.96 5.26
N THR A 25 0.26 7.71 5.46
CA THR A 25 0.33 6.70 4.39
C THR A 25 -1.06 6.40 3.82
N LYS A 26 -2.09 6.31 4.67
CA LYS A 26 -3.48 6.12 4.21
C LYS A 26 -3.98 7.31 3.39
N GLU A 27 -3.67 8.54 3.83
CA GLU A 27 -4.01 9.77 3.10
C GLU A 27 -3.29 9.85 1.75
N ALA A 28 -1.99 9.52 1.71
CA ALA A 28 -1.22 9.49 0.46
C ALA A 28 -1.80 8.46 -0.53
N ILE A 29 -2.13 7.25 -0.08
CA ILE A 29 -2.77 6.22 -0.93
C ILE A 29 -4.11 6.72 -1.47
N LYS A 30 -4.90 7.44 -0.67
CA LYS A 30 -6.18 8.00 -1.12
C LYS A 30 -5.98 9.01 -2.26
N ILE A 31 -5.04 9.96 -2.09
CA ILE A 31 -4.72 10.97 -3.12
C ILE A 31 -4.26 10.28 -4.42
N VAL A 32 -3.40 9.28 -4.32
CA VAL A 32 -2.91 8.53 -5.49
C VAL A 32 -4.04 7.80 -6.22
N LYS A 33 -4.98 7.19 -5.47
CA LYS A 33 -6.17 6.56 -6.07
C LYS A 33 -7.10 7.57 -6.74
N GLU A 34 -7.30 8.75 -6.14
CA GLU A 34 -8.12 9.84 -6.71
C GLU A 34 -7.53 10.37 -8.03
N GLN A 35 -6.21 10.27 -8.22
CA GLN A 35 -5.53 10.59 -9.47
C GLN A 35 -5.67 9.49 -10.55
N GLY A 36 -6.42 8.42 -10.29
CA GLY A 36 -6.61 7.32 -11.24
C GLY A 36 -5.45 6.33 -11.30
N VAL A 37 -4.49 6.43 -10.37
CA VAL A 37 -3.35 5.52 -10.29
C VAL A 37 -3.73 4.27 -9.51
N LEU A 38 -3.45 3.10 -10.08
CA LEU A 38 -3.71 1.82 -9.40
C LEU A 38 -2.77 1.65 -8.20
N VAL A 39 -3.33 1.23 -7.06
CA VAL A 39 -2.54 0.95 -5.85
C VAL A 39 -2.71 -0.51 -5.47
N GLY A 40 -1.60 -1.25 -5.43
CA GLY A 40 -1.55 -2.67 -5.10
C GLY A 40 -0.52 -2.99 -4.02
N VAL A 41 -0.53 -4.25 -3.59
CA VAL A 41 0.42 -4.79 -2.61
C VAL A 41 1.23 -5.88 -3.28
N ALA A 42 2.56 -5.83 -3.13
CA ALA A 42 3.50 -6.81 -3.65
C ALA A 42 4.17 -7.51 -2.47
N THR A 43 3.67 -8.70 -2.11
CA THR A 43 4.18 -9.45 -0.95
C THR A 43 4.31 -10.93 -1.27
N GLY A 44 5.27 -11.60 -0.64
CA GLY A 44 5.37 -13.06 -0.65
C GLY A 44 4.37 -13.74 0.31
N ARG A 45 3.63 -12.97 1.11
CA ARG A 45 2.60 -13.51 2.01
C ARG A 45 1.43 -14.08 1.21
N GLY A 46 0.95 -15.25 1.62
CA GLY A 46 -0.24 -15.84 1.03
C GLY A 46 -1.47 -14.92 1.21
N PRO A 47 -2.45 -14.97 0.29
CA PRO A 47 -3.60 -14.06 0.27
C PRO A 47 -4.44 -14.09 1.56
N PHE A 48 -4.41 -15.20 2.30
CA PHE A 48 -5.12 -15.36 3.57
C PHE A 48 -4.53 -14.54 4.74
N LEU A 49 -3.28 -14.08 4.64
CA LEU A 49 -2.65 -13.21 5.64
C LEU A 49 -2.91 -11.72 5.38
N LEU A 50 -3.62 -11.37 4.30
CA LEU A 50 -3.91 -9.99 3.89
C LEU A 50 -5.28 -9.54 4.37
N ARG A 51 -5.47 -9.47 5.69
CA ARG A 51 -6.51 -8.65 6.31
C ARG A 51 -5.84 -7.39 6.85
N ILE A 52 -5.69 -6.39 5.97
CA ILE A 52 -5.19 -5.04 6.31
C ILE A 52 -6.36 -4.08 6.48
#